data_AF-A0A0R2UDK1-F1
#
_entry.id   AF-A0A0R2UDK1-F1
#
_cell.length_a   1.000
_cell.length_b   1.000
_cell.length_c   1.000
_cell.angle_alpha   90.00
_cell.angle_beta   90.00
_cell.angle_gamma   90.00
#
_symmetry.space_group_name_H-M   'P 1'
#
loop_
_entity.id
_entity.type
_entity.pdbx_description
1 polymer ?
#
loop_
_entity_poly.entity_id
_entity_poly.type
_entity_poly.pdbx_seq_one_letter_code
_entity_poly.pdbx_strand_id
1 'polypeptide(L)'
;MYHEGSPGHHFQLSASQLIENVPFLRKVRPFSAYSEGWALYSERIAAEDMSMYDDYPLGNLGRLQAEMFRAMAEEQLGEKFDIREFHEMILLNGLCLWRFWRSRLGLGLKSNNDSSYR
;
A
#
# COMPACT_ATOMS: atom_id res chain seq x y z
N MET A 1 -10.16 5.12 4.74
CA MET A 1 -10.55 6.55 4.71
C MET A 1 -9.33 7.46 4.79
N TYR A 2 -8.35 7.18 5.66
CA TYR A 2 -7.15 8.01 5.82
C TYR A 2 -6.19 8.01 4.60
N HIS A 3 -6.07 6.87 3.90
CA HIS A 3 -5.25 6.73 2.68
C HIS A 3 -5.73 7.64 1.53
N GLU A 4 -7.01 7.52 1.14
CA GLU A 4 -7.59 8.25 0.01
C GLU A 4 -8.09 9.65 0.36
N GLY A 5 -8.39 9.88 1.65
CA GLY A 5 -9.10 11.06 2.12
C GLY A 5 -8.18 12.02 2.89
N SER A 6 -8.56 12.28 4.14
CA SER A 6 -7.82 13.13 5.06
C SER A 6 -7.11 12.25 6.09
N PRO A 7 -5.79 12.36 6.30
CA PRO A 7 -4.85 13.32 5.71
C PRO A 7 -4.11 12.85 4.43
N GLY A 8 -4.53 11.74 3.80
CA GLY A 8 -3.87 11.14 2.64
C GLY A 8 -4.07 11.85 1.29
N HIS A 9 -4.37 11.11 0.22
CA HIS A 9 -4.32 11.60 -1.16
C HIS A 9 -5.13 12.87 -1.41
N HIS A 10 -6.35 12.96 -0.90
CA HIS A 10 -7.19 14.14 -1.08
C HIS A 10 -6.52 15.41 -0.53
N PHE A 11 -5.91 15.31 0.66
CA PHE A 11 -5.18 16.42 1.29
C PHE A 11 -3.91 16.77 0.52
N GLN A 12 -3.14 15.76 0.09
CA GLN A 12 -1.92 15.93 -0.69
C GLN A 12 -2.17 16.68 -2.02
N LEU A 13 -3.21 16.27 -2.75
CA LEU A 13 -3.61 16.89 -4.02
C LEU A 13 -4.10 18.31 -3.80
N SER A 14 -4.94 18.52 -2.77
CA SER A 14 -5.44 19.86 -2.42
C SER A 14 -4.30 20.81 -2.06
N ALA A 15 -3.32 20.36 -1.26
CA ALA A 15 -2.16 21.15 -0.89
C ALA A 15 -1.28 21.52 -2.11
N SER A 16 -1.12 20.59 -3.05
CA SER A 16 -0.34 20.83 -4.27
C SER A 16 -0.96 21.92 -5.18
N GLN A 17 -2.28 22.09 -5.14
CA GLN A 17 -2.97 23.16 -5.89
C GLN A 17 -2.69 24.55 -5.30
N LEU A 18 -2.49 24.64 -3.98
CA LEU A 18 -2.24 25.89 -3.24
C LEU A 18 -0.81 26.44 -3.42
N ILE A 19 0.12 25.69 -4.01
CA ILE A 19 1.50 26.14 -4.20
C ILE A 19 1.54 27.23 -5.29
N GLU A 20 1.95 28.45 -4.94
CA GLU A 20 2.10 29.55 -5.90
C GLU A 20 3.51 29.57 -6.54
N ASN A 21 3.65 30.29 -7.66
CA ASN A 21 4.95 30.57 -8.29
C ASN A 21 5.77 29.33 -8.74
N VAL A 22 5.12 28.21 -9.01
CA VAL A 22 5.76 27.00 -9.56
C VAL A 22 5.22 26.65 -10.94
N PRO A 23 6.04 26.08 -11.85
CA PRO A 23 5.57 25.60 -13.14
C PRO A 23 4.42 24.60 -12.97
N PHE A 24 3.43 24.66 -13.87
CA PHE A 24 2.23 23.80 -13.82
C PHE A 24 2.57 22.32 -13.65
N LEU A 25 3.60 21.85 -14.35
CA LEU A 25 4.08 20.47 -14.27
C LEU A 25 4.37 20.06 -12.81
N ARG A 26 4.93 20.94 -11.97
CA ARG A 26 5.24 20.62 -10.56
C ARG A 26 3.97 20.36 -9.73
N LYS A 27 2.82 20.93 -10.11
CA LYS A 27 1.54 20.73 -9.42
C LYS A 27 0.84 19.42 -9.78
N VAL A 28 1.14 18.85 -10.94
CA VAL A 28 0.43 17.69 -11.50
C VAL A 28 1.30 16.45 -11.69
N ARG A 29 2.59 16.50 -11.35
CA ARG A 29 3.53 15.41 -11.58
C ARG A 29 3.21 14.19 -10.70
N PRO A 30 2.91 13.02 -11.29
CA PRO A 30 2.61 11.81 -10.53
C PRO A 30 3.91 11.10 -10.19
N PHE A 31 4.52 11.43 -9.06
CA PHE A 31 5.57 10.60 -8.48
C PHE A 31 4.90 9.52 -7.63
N SER A 32 4.73 8.32 -8.18
CA SER A 32 4.04 7.20 -7.52
C SER A 32 4.57 6.95 -6.11
N ALA A 33 5.88 6.76 -5.96
CA ALA A 33 6.50 6.51 -4.67
C ALA A 33 6.25 7.63 -3.64
N TYR A 34 6.19 8.89 -4.08
CA TYR A 34 5.92 10.03 -3.20
C TYR A 34 4.44 10.07 -2.78
N SER A 35 3.52 9.92 -3.73
CA SER A 35 2.08 9.98 -3.44
C SER A 35 1.61 8.79 -2.60
N GLU A 36 1.99 7.57 -2.98
CA GLU A 36 1.65 6.37 -2.21
C GLU A 36 2.37 6.38 -0.84
N GLY A 37 3.61 6.85 -0.79
CA GLY A 37 4.35 7.02 0.46
C GLY A 37 3.68 8.00 1.42
N TRP A 38 3.14 9.10 0.92
CA TRP A 38 2.37 10.06 1.71
C TRP A 38 1.08 9.44 2.28
N ALA A 39 0.35 8.67 1.45
CA ALA A 39 -0.88 8.03 1.88
C ALA A 39 -0.63 6.98 2.98
N LEU A 40 0.40 6.14 2.82
CA LEU A 40 0.83 5.19 3.86
C LEU A 40 1.30 5.88 5.15
N TYR A 41 2.07 6.98 5.03
CA TYR A 41 2.47 7.80 6.17
C TYR A 41 1.26 8.38 6.92
N SER A 42 0.25 8.84 6.17
CA SER A 42 -0.99 9.38 6.72
C SER A 42 -1.79 8.33 7.49
N GLU A 43 -1.86 7.09 6.98
CA GLU A 43 -2.48 5.97 7.69
C GLU A 43 -1.74 5.62 8.99
N ARG A 44 -0.40 5.65 8.95
CA ARG A 44 0.41 5.38 10.14
C ARG A 44 0.21 6.42 11.22
N ILE A 45 0.26 7.71 10.89
CA ILE A 45 0.01 8.79 11.88
C ILE A 45 -1.41 8.69 12.45
N ALA A 46 -2.41 8.44 11.60
CA ALA A 46 -3.78 8.26 12.07
C ALA A 46 -3.84 7.14 13.15
N ALA A 47 -3.07 6.07 12.95
CA ALA A 47 -3.03 4.95 13.87
C ALA A 47 -2.15 5.12 15.11
N GLU A 48 -0.99 5.76 14.99
CA GLU A 48 0.01 5.86 16.08
C GLU A 48 -0.11 7.15 16.88
N ASP A 49 -0.28 8.30 16.22
CA ASP A 49 -0.15 9.61 16.86
C ASP A 49 -1.50 10.31 17.10
N MET A 50 -2.53 9.97 16.32
CA MET A 50 -3.85 10.60 16.40
C MET A 50 -4.89 9.77 17.17
N SER A 51 -4.51 8.60 17.70
CA SER A 51 -5.40 7.71 18.47
C SER A 51 -6.70 7.32 17.75
N MET A 52 -6.73 7.35 16.41
CA MET A 52 -7.97 7.20 15.63
C MET A 52 -8.58 5.79 15.70
N TYR A 53 -7.85 4.81 16.23
CA TYR A 53 -8.30 3.44 16.39
C TYR A 53 -8.37 3.00 17.86
N ASP A 54 -8.16 3.89 18.83
CA ASP A 54 -8.10 3.53 20.26
C ASP A 54 -9.43 2.95 20.76
N ASP A 55 -10.55 3.57 20.36
CA ASP A 55 -11.90 3.11 20.69
C ASP A 55 -12.35 1.89 19.86
N TYR A 56 -11.63 1.57 18.78
CA TYR A 56 -11.96 0.45 17.88
C TYR A 56 -10.70 -0.21 17.30
N PRO A 57 -10.00 -1.06 18.07
CA PRO A 57 -8.72 -1.65 17.65
C PRO A 57 -8.81 -2.50 16.37
N LEU A 58 -9.98 -3.11 16.12
CA LEU A 58 -10.23 -3.91 14.92
C LEU A 58 -10.20 -3.06 13.64
N GLY A 59 -10.42 -1.74 13.74
CA GLY A 59 -10.36 -0.84 12.59
C GLY A 59 -8.96 -0.72 11.99
N ASN A 60 -7.91 -1.02 12.77
CA ASN A 60 -6.52 -0.98 12.32
C ASN A 60 -6.07 -2.28 11.62
N LEU A 61 -6.88 -3.35 11.66
CA LEU A 61 -6.50 -4.65 11.08
C LEU A 61 -6.26 -4.56 9.57
N GLY A 62 -7.07 -3.79 8.85
CA GLY A 62 -6.91 -3.61 7.40
C GLY A 62 -5.56 -3.01 7.03
N ARG A 63 -5.11 -1.99 7.78
CA ARG A 63 -3.80 -1.34 7.57
C ARG A 63 -2.66 -2.32 7.88
N LEU A 64 -2.71 -2.98 9.03
CA LEU A 64 -1.69 -3.96 9.43
C LEU A 64 -1.58 -5.10 8.42
N GLN A 65 -2.71 -5.59 7.92
CA GLN A 65 -2.74 -6.63 6.91
C GLN A 65 -2.13 -6.15 5.58
N ALA A 66 -2.45 -4.93 5.14
CA ALA A 66 -1.85 -4.33 3.95
C ALA A 66 -0.32 -4.15 4.11
N GLU A 67 0.15 -3.74 5.28
CA GLU A 67 1.59 -3.63 5.57
C GLU A 67 2.31 -4.99 5.51
N MET A 68 1.71 -6.04 6.06
CA MET A 68 2.25 -7.41 5.96
C MET A 68 2.36 -7.86 4.50
N PHE A 69 1.33 -7.63 3.69
CA PHE A 69 1.38 -7.97 2.27
C PHE A 69 2.41 -7.16 1.50
N ARG A 70 2.58 -5.88 1.84
CA ARG A 70 3.61 -5.04 1.23
C ARG A 70 5.00 -5.61 1.52
N ALA A 71 5.28 -5.92 2.78
CA ALA A 71 6.57 -6.51 3.18
C ALA A 71 6.86 -7.82 2.42
N MET A 72 5.85 -8.70 2.29
CA MET A 72 5.98 -9.93 1.50
C MET A 72 6.20 -9.66 0.01
N ALA A 73 5.53 -8.66 -0.57
CA ALA A 73 5.68 -8.30 -1.97
C ALA A 73 7.06 -7.67 -2.26
N GLU A 74 7.54 -6.80 -1.38
CA GLU A 74 8.88 -6.19 -1.45
C GLU A 74 9.98 -7.26 -1.39
N GLU A 75 9.87 -8.21 -0.45
CA GLU A 75 10.81 -9.34 -0.33
C GLU A 75 10.82 -10.22 -1.59
N GLN A 76 9.64 -10.49 -2.15
CA GLN A 76 9.49 -11.43 -3.25
C GLN A 76 9.85 -10.85 -4.62
N LEU A 77 9.58 -9.56 -4.84
CA LEU A 77 9.80 -8.88 -6.12
C LEU A 77 11.15 -8.14 -6.17
N GLY A 78 11.69 -7.74 -5.03
CA GLY A 78 12.95 -6.98 -4.95
C GLY A 78 12.90 -5.75 -5.84
N GLU A 79 13.84 -5.64 -6.78
CA GLU A 79 13.93 -4.52 -7.73
C GLU A 79 12.72 -4.38 -8.67
N LYS A 80 11.88 -5.42 -8.79
CA LYS A 80 10.65 -5.38 -9.62
C LYS A 80 9.44 -4.86 -8.85
N PHE A 81 9.58 -4.50 -7.58
CA PHE A 81 8.49 -3.99 -6.79
C PHE A 81 8.09 -2.58 -7.24
N ASP A 82 6.82 -2.42 -7.63
CA ASP A 82 6.21 -1.12 -7.87
C ASP A 82 5.07 -0.89 -6.87
N ILE A 83 5.21 0.16 -6.08
CA ILE A 83 4.25 0.52 -5.02
C ILE A 83 2.88 0.94 -5.57
N ARG A 84 2.83 1.53 -6.77
CA ARG A 84 1.56 1.90 -7.40
C ARG A 84 0.81 0.66 -7.85
N GLU A 85 1.50 -0.28 -8.49
CA GLU A 85 0.86 -1.56 -8.89
C GLU A 85 0.34 -2.32 -7.66
N PHE A 86 1.09 -2.30 -6.56
CA PHE A 86 0.65 -2.89 -5.30
C PHE A 86 -0.62 -2.22 -4.73
N HIS A 87 -0.70 -0.89 -4.72
CA HIS A 87 -1.89 -0.19 -4.25
C HIS A 87 -3.09 -0.36 -5.19
N GLU A 88 -2.88 -0.30 -6.51
CA GLU A 88 -3.92 -0.60 -7.50
C GLU A 88 -4.49 -2.02 -7.30
N MET A 89 -3.65 -2.99 -6.95
CA MET A 89 -4.08 -4.34 -6.59
C MET A 89 -4.99 -4.34 -5.35
N ILE A 90 -4.59 -3.67 -4.26
CA ILE A 90 -5.40 -3.60 -3.03
C ILE A 90 -6.76 -2.96 -3.30
N LEU A 91 -6.78 -1.85 -4.05
CA LEU A 91 -7.98 -1.07 -4.33
C LEU A 91 -8.96 -1.82 -5.25
N LEU A 92 -8.47 -2.47 -6.32
CA LEU A 92 -9.33 -3.09 -7.32
C LEU A 92 -9.82 -4.49 -6.95
N ASN A 93 -9.02 -5.25 -6.20
CA ASN A 93 -9.27 -6.68 -5.99
C ASN A 93 -9.53 -7.05 -4.54
N GLY A 94 -9.28 -6.11 -3.61
CA GLY A 94 -9.23 -6.41 -2.18
C GLY A 94 -8.07 -7.35 -1.81
N LEU A 95 -7.79 -7.44 -0.51
CA LEU A 95 -6.69 -8.24 0.05
C LEU A 95 -6.81 -9.76 -0.22
N CYS A 96 -7.97 -10.24 -0.66
CA CYS A 96 -8.26 -11.66 -0.90
C CYS A 96 -7.52 -12.27 -2.11
N LEU A 97 -6.93 -11.46 -3.00
CA LEU A 97 -6.39 -11.96 -4.26
C LEU A 97 -4.93 -12.43 -4.22
N TRP A 98 -4.22 -12.34 -3.09
CA TRP A 98 -2.81 -12.78 -3.02
C TRP A 98 -2.60 -14.23 -3.49
N ARG A 99 -3.54 -15.14 -3.14
CA ARG A 99 -3.54 -16.54 -3.61
C ARG A 99 -3.65 -16.66 -5.14
N PHE A 100 -4.35 -15.74 -5.77
CA PHE A 100 -4.55 -15.70 -7.22
C PHE A 100 -3.39 -15.01 -7.94
N TRP A 101 -2.85 -13.94 -7.34
CA TRP A 101 -1.74 -13.18 -7.88
C TRP A 101 -0.41 -13.95 -7.85
N ARG A 102 -0.21 -14.79 -6.84
CA ARG A 102 0.91 -15.75 -6.77
C ARG A 102 1.00 -16.65 -8.00
N SER A 103 -0.14 -17.08 -8.54
CA SER A 103 -0.23 -17.87 -9.76
C SER A 103 0.14 -17.05 -11.01
N ARG A 104 -0.31 -15.79 -11.06
CA ARG A 104 -0.08 -14.87 -12.19
C ARG A 104 1.37 -14.41 -12.32
N LEU A 105 2.12 -14.33 -11.21
CA LEU A 105 3.55 -14.06 -11.20
C LEU A 105 4.45 -15.27 -11.50
N GLY A 106 3.87 -16.46 -11.71
CA GLY A 106 4.64 -17.69 -11.92
C GLY A 106 5.37 -18.18 -10.66
N LEU A 107 5.01 -17.67 -9.48
CA LEU A 107 5.63 -18.01 -8.20
C LEU A 107 4.97 -19.25 -7.60
N GLY A 108 5.13 -20.38 -8.29
CA GLY A 108 4.78 -21.70 -7.77
C GLY A 108 5.51 -21.96 -6.45
N LEU A 109 4.77 -22.38 -5.42
CA LEU A 109 5.39 -23.07 -4.28
C LEU A 109 6.17 -24.25 -4.86
N LYS A 110 7.51 -24.25 -4.72
CA LYS A 110 8.18 -25.54 -4.64
C LYS A 110 7.63 -26.21 -3.39
N SER A 111 6.74 -27.17 -3.61
CA SER A 111 6.35 -28.15 -2.62
C SER A 111 7.62 -28.87 -2.18
N ASN A 112 8.21 -28.49 -1.05
CA ASN A 112 9.22 -29.30 -0.37
C ASN A 112 8.48 -30.44 0.35
N ASN A 113 7.92 -31.35 -0.42
CA ASN A 113 7.36 -32.58 0.10
C ASN A 113 7.64 -33.72 -0.87
N ASP A 114 8.92 -34.06 -0.99
CA ASP A 114 9.36 -35.35 -1.45
C ASP A 114 10.50 -35.84 -0.53
N SER A 115 10.38 -37.11 -0.11
CA SER A 115 11.24 -37.88 0.80
C SER A 115 10.98 -37.65 2.30
N SER A 116 10.51 -38.60 3.13
CA SER A 116 10.35 -40.05 2.99
C SER A 116 9.65 -40.56 4.27
N TYR A 117 8.48 -41.20 4.13
CA TYR A 117 8.01 -42.19 5.10
C TYR A 117 7.75 -43.49 4.32
N ARG A 118 8.76 -44.35 4.32
CA ARG A 118 8.66 -45.80 4.17
C ARG A 118 9.18 -46.39 5.47
#